data_AF-A0A1F9X7R7-F1
#
_entry.id   AF-A0A1F9X7R7-F1
#
_cell.length_a   1.000
_cell.length_b   1.000
_cell.length_c   1.000
_cell.angle_alpha   90.00
_cell.angle_beta   90.00
_cell.angle_gamma   90.00
#
_symmetry.space_group_name_H-M   'P 1'
#
loop_
_entity.id
_entity.type
_entity.pdbx_description
1 polymer ?
#
loop_
_entity_poly.entity_id
_entity_poly.type
_entity_poly.pdbx_seq_one_letter_code
_entity_poly.pdbx_strand_id
1 'polypeptide(L)'
;MMIISHKFTKNIPDLIEEGVIYISMDYSTAIHKCCCGCGKEVVTPLSPMDWQLVYDWETVSLYPSIANWSFECESHYWIINNKIKWAPKWTRKQIEYNRKKDNKNKEKSCNKKIRPFSARDLFSKKYF
;
A
#
# COMPACT_ATOMS: atom_id res chain seq x y z
N MET A 1 11.51 7.19 14.19
CA MET A 1 11.32 6.73 12.79
C MET A 1 10.83 5.30 12.86
N MET A 2 9.66 4.98 12.31
CA MET A 2 9.12 3.61 12.34
C MET A 2 9.56 2.85 11.10
N ILE A 3 10.02 1.61 11.29
CA ILE A 3 10.51 0.73 10.22
C ILE A 3 9.65 -0.55 10.24
N ILE A 4 9.37 -1.10 9.07
CA ILE A 4 8.69 -2.37 8.87
C ILE A 4 9.65 -3.35 8.19
N SER A 5 9.76 -4.56 8.70
CA SER A 5 10.50 -5.66 8.06
C SER A 5 9.63 -6.32 7.00
N HIS A 6 10.22 -6.89 5.95
CA HIS A 6 9.47 -7.61 4.93
C HIS A 6 9.85 -9.10 4.93
N LYS A 7 8.88 -9.96 4.64
CA LYS A 7 9.07 -11.40 4.45
C LYS A 7 8.34 -11.83 3.18
N PHE A 8 9.08 -12.38 2.22
CA PHE A 8 8.46 -13.04 1.06
C PHE A 8 8.04 -14.45 1.47
N THR A 9 6.79 -14.79 1.20
CA THR A 9 6.19 -16.07 1.58
C THR A 9 5.37 -16.62 0.43
N LYS A 10 5.30 -17.95 0.33
CA LYS A 10 4.43 -18.59 -0.66
C LYS A 10 2.96 -18.36 -0.32
N ASN A 11 2.59 -18.74 0.91
CA ASN A 11 1.26 -18.53 1.47
C ASN A 11 1.33 -17.47 2.57
N ILE A 12 0.27 -16.66 2.68
CA ILE A 12 0.09 -15.75 3.81
C ILE A 12 -0.08 -16.59 5.09
N PRO A 13 0.67 -16.31 6.17
CA PRO A 13 0.52 -17.02 7.42
C PRO A 13 -0.80 -16.68 8.13
N ASP A 14 -1.31 -17.60 8.94
CA ASP A 14 -2.54 -17.39 9.73
C ASP A 14 -2.38 -16.30 10.80
N LEU A 15 -1.14 -16.10 11.27
CA LEU A 15 -0.80 -15.10 12.27
C LEU A 15 0.13 -14.04 11.65
N ILE A 16 -0.37 -12.81 11.57
CA ILE A 16 0.40 -11.66 11.06
C ILE A 16 1.11 -10.96 12.22
N GLU A 17 2.44 -10.99 12.20
CA GLU A 17 3.31 -10.31 13.18
C GLU A 17 3.22 -8.77 13.04
N GLU A 18 3.29 -8.07 14.18
CA GLU A 18 3.42 -6.61 14.20
C GLU A 18 4.78 -6.18 13.63
N GLY A 19 4.81 -5.09 12.86
CA GLY A 19 6.05 -4.58 12.26
C GLY A 19 6.62 -5.46 11.13
N VAL A 20 5.86 -6.42 10.62
CA VAL A 20 6.24 -7.25 9.47
C VAL A 20 5.20 -7.13 8.35
N ILE A 21 5.66 -6.91 7.12
CA ILE A 21 4.86 -7.06 5.91
C ILE A 21 5.18 -8.38 5.22
N TYR A 22 4.17 -9.24 5.13
CA TYR A 22 4.24 -10.48 4.37
C TYR A 22 3.81 -10.22 2.95
N ILE A 23 4.61 -10.70 2.01
CA ILE A 23 4.37 -10.52 0.58
C ILE A 23 4.29 -11.91 -0.04
N SER A 24 3.17 -12.20 -0.68
CA SER A 24 3.04 -13.36 -1.56
C SER A 24 2.92 -12.92 -3.01
N MET A 25 3.88 -13.34 -3.81
CA MET A 25 3.86 -13.13 -5.25
C MET A 25 2.83 -14.06 -5.92
N ASP A 26 2.66 -15.28 -5.40
CA ASP A 26 1.70 -16.28 -5.90
C ASP A 26 0.25 -15.77 -5.78
N TYR A 27 -0.08 -15.11 -4.66
CA TYR A 27 -1.40 -14.50 -4.45
C TYR A 27 -1.44 -13.01 -4.81
N SER A 28 -0.35 -12.46 -5.34
CA SER A 28 -0.22 -11.03 -5.66
C SER A 28 -0.77 -10.15 -4.53
N THR A 29 -0.33 -10.37 -3.29
CA THR A 29 -0.88 -9.71 -2.11
C THR A 29 0.22 -9.40 -1.11
N ALA A 30 0.18 -8.21 -0.53
CA ALA A 30 0.95 -7.89 0.66
C ALA A 30 0.01 -7.61 1.84
N ILE A 31 0.40 -8.07 3.03
CA ILE A 31 -0.41 -7.96 4.25
C ILE A 31 0.48 -7.67 5.45
N HIS A 32 0.00 -6.78 6.32
CA HIS A 32 0.67 -6.40 7.56
C HIS A 32 -0.36 -5.97 8.60
N LYS A 33 0.05 -5.93 9.87
CA LYS A 33 -0.72 -5.23 10.90
C LYS A 33 -0.62 -3.72 10.72
N CYS A 34 -1.72 -3.03 10.95
CA CYS A 34 -1.83 -1.59 10.76
C CYS A 34 -0.75 -0.85 11.55
N CYS A 35 0.08 -0.07 10.85
CA CYS A 35 1.22 0.64 11.44
C CYS A 35 0.86 1.72 12.48
N CYS A 36 -0.43 1.96 12.77
CA CYS A 36 -0.81 2.77 13.93
C CYS A 36 -0.83 1.99 15.25
N GLY A 37 -0.68 0.66 15.22
CA GLY A 37 -0.72 -0.21 16.40
C GLY A 37 -2.12 -0.65 16.83
N CYS A 38 -3.15 -0.52 15.98
CA CYS A 38 -4.50 -0.96 16.33
C CYS A 38 -4.74 -2.48 16.15
N GLY A 39 -3.74 -3.24 15.68
CA GLY A 39 -3.82 -4.70 15.50
C GLY A 39 -4.69 -5.20 14.34
N LYS A 40 -5.33 -4.29 13.57
CA LYS A 40 -6.09 -4.66 12.37
C LYS A 40 -5.16 -5.05 11.22
N GLU A 41 -5.55 -6.06 10.45
CA GLU A 41 -4.83 -6.47 9.25
C GLU A 41 -5.16 -5.55 8.08
N VAL A 42 -4.12 -5.11 7.39
CA VAL A 42 -4.21 -4.30 6.19
C VAL A 42 -3.80 -5.19 5.03
N VAL A 43 -4.76 -5.47 4.15
CA VAL A 43 -4.54 -6.24 2.93
C VAL A 43 -4.34 -5.27 1.78
N THR A 44 -3.23 -5.44 1.05
CA THR A 44 -2.87 -4.65 -0.13
C THR A 44 -2.70 -5.58 -1.33
N PRO A 45 -3.77 -5.81 -2.11
CA PRO A 45 -3.69 -6.53 -3.37
C PRO A 45 -2.71 -5.83 -4.33
N LEU A 46 -1.79 -6.61 -4.88
CA LEU A 46 -0.76 -6.13 -5.78
C LEU A 46 -1.27 -6.21 -7.22
N SER A 47 -1.60 -5.05 -7.79
CA SER A 47 -2.04 -4.94 -9.18
C SER A 47 -1.69 -3.55 -9.72
N PRO A 48 -1.58 -3.38 -11.06
CA PRO A 48 -1.38 -2.06 -11.64
C PRO A 48 -2.48 -1.03 -11.30
N MET A 49 -3.66 -1.50 -10.87
CA MET A 49 -4.81 -0.65 -10.51
C MET A 49 -4.99 -0.45 -9.01
N ASP A 50 -4.38 -1.30 -8.19
CA ASP A 50 -4.47 -1.28 -6.73
C ASP A 50 -3.11 -0.83 -6.17
N TRP A 51 -2.37 -1.71 -5.50
CA TRP A 51 -1.02 -1.42 -5.01
C TRP A 51 0.07 -2.01 -5.90
N GLN A 52 1.16 -1.28 -6.06
CA GLN A 52 2.38 -1.71 -6.73
C GLN A 52 3.47 -1.85 -5.68
N LEU A 53 4.14 -3.00 -5.72
CA LEU A 53 5.30 -3.29 -4.90
C LEU A 53 6.57 -2.93 -5.67
N VAL A 54 7.47 -2.19 -5.02
CA VAL A 54 8.85 -2.02 -5.47
C VAL A 54 9.77 -2.67 -4.46
N TYR A 55 10.63 -3.56 -4.95
CA TYR A 55 11.64 -4.28 -4.18
C TYR A 55 12.99 -4.12 -4.86
N ASP A 56 13.98 -3.61 -4.13
CA ASP A 56 15.34 -3.36 -4.61
C ASP A 56 16.36 -4.36 -4.05
N TRP A 57 15.89 -5.56 -3.69
CA TRP A 57 16.63 -6.63 -3.01
C TRP A 57 16.88 -6.40 -1.51
N GLU A 58 16.78 -5.17 -1.02
CA GLU A 58 17.00 -4.85 0.40
C GLU A 58 15.76 -4.29 1.11
N THR A 59 14.92 -3.56 0.39
CA THR A 59 13.81 -2.81 0.95
C THR A 59 12.58 -2.89 0.07
N VAL A 60 11.41 -2.74 0.71
CA VAL A 60 10.13 -2.69 0.03
C VAL A 60 9.48 -1.32 0.13
N SER A 61 8.79 -0.95 -0.94
CA SER A 61 7.92 0.22 -1.01
C SER A 61 6.57 -0.17 -1.63
N LEU A 62 5.49 0.45 -1.16
CA LEU A 62 4.16 0.30 -1.75
C LEU A 62 3.65 1.62 -2.33
N TYR A 63 2.93 1.51 -3.44
CA TYR A 63 2.27 2.63 -4.11
C TYR A 63 0.86 2.26 -4.54
N PRO A 64 -0.16 3.12 -4.34
CA PRO A 64 -0.12 4.42 -3.66
C PRO A 64 0.01 4.25 -2.13
N SER A 65 -0.22 5.33 -1.38
CA SER A 65 -0.31 5.27 0.08
C SER A 65 -1.41 4.31 0.55
N ILE A 66 -1.28 3.88 1.79
CA ILE A 66 -2.27 3.05 2.49
C ILE A 66 -3.15 3.97 3.32
N ALA A 67 -4.44 3.98 3.00
CA ALA A 67 -5.41 4.87 3.64
C ALA A 67 -6.60 4.07 4.20
N ASN A 68 -6.56 3.80 5.51
CA ASN A 68 -7.48 2.90 6.21
C ASN A 68 -8.72 3.64 6.73
N TRP A 69 -9.42 4.36 5.86
CA TRP A 69 -10.59 5.17 6.23
C TRP A 69 -11.80 4.36 6.73
N SER A 70 -11.80 3.04 6.54
CA SER A 70 -12.81 2.12 7.09
C SER A 70 -12.47 1.67 8.51
N PHE A 71 -11.27 1.94 9.00
CA PHE A 71 -10.87 1.61 10.37
C PHE A 71 -11.14 2.80 11.28
N GLU A 72 -11.47 2.53 12.54
CA GLU A 72 -11.62 3.57 13.57
C GLU A 72 -10.36 4.44 13.73
N CYS A 73 -9.17 3.87 13.49
CA CYS A 73 -7.92 4.62 13.54
C CYS A 73 -7.73 5.59 12.38
N GLU A 74 -8.46 5.41 11.26
CA GLU A 74 -8.36 6.23 10.04
C GLU A 74 -6.92 6.53 9.62
N SER A 75 -6.05 5.54 9.73
CA SER A 75 -4.61 5.72 9.55
C SER A 75 -4.27 5.93 8.09
N HIS A 76 -3.35 6.86 7.80
CA HIS A 76 -2.90 7.15 6.45
C HIS A 76 -1.37 7.26 6.43
N TYR A 77 -0.71 6.37 5.69
CA TYR A 77 0.74 6.32 5.65
C TYR A 77 1.25 5.72 4.35
N TRP A 78 2.54 5.94 4.12
CA TRP A 78 3.33 5.32 3.07
C TRP A 78 4.28 4.29 3.68
N ILE A 79 4.55 3.22 2.93
CA ILE A 79 5.67 2.31 3.18
C ILE A 79 6.69 2.58 2.08
N ILE A 80 7.83 3.16 2.44
CA ILE A 80 8.87 3.57 1.48
C ILE A 80 10.24 3.20 2.03
N ASN A 81 10.95 2.32 1.33
CA ASN A 81 12.24 1.75 1.71
C ASN A 81 12.20 1.23 3.15
N ASN A 82 11.22 0.37 3.45
CA ASN A 82 10.92 -0.16 4.78
C ASN A 82 10.51 0.90 5.82
N LYS A 83 10.39 2.18 5.49
CA LYS A 83 10.05 3.25 6.45
C LYS A 83 8.57 3.61 6.36
N ILE A 84 7.94 3.77 7.52
CA ILE A 84 6.58 4.30 7.62
C ILE A 84 6.65 5.82 7.63
N LYS A 85 6.05 6.45 6.61
CA LYS A 85 5.87 7.90 6.55
C LYS A 85 4.39 8.24 6.67
N TRP A 86 4.03 8.91 7.76
CA TRP A 86 2.66 9.36 7.98
C TRP A 86 2.26 10.41 6.95
N ALA A 87 1.13 10.16 6.29
CA ALA A 87 0.54 11.09 5.36
C ALA A 87 -0.53 11.91 6.09
N PRO A 88 -0.75 13.18 5.70
CA PRO A 88 -1.79 14.00 6.29
C PRO A 88 -3.17 13.34 6.09
N LYS A 89 -4.06 13.50 7.09
CA LYS A 89 -5.46 13.08 6.94
C LYS A 89 -6.09 13.85 5.79
N TRP A 90 -6.67 13.13 4.85
CA TRP A 90 -7.44 13.75 3.78
C TRP A 90 -8.78 14.21 4.33
N THR A 91 -9.26 15.35 3.85
CA THR A 91 -10.62 15.78 4.11
C THR A 91 -11.61 14.81 3.47
N ARG A 92 -12.81 14.68 4.03
CA ARG A 92 -13.88 13.80 3.50
C ARG A 92 -14.16 14.02 2.00
N LYS A 93 -14.08 15.28 1.54
CA LYS A 93 -14.20 15.64 0.11
C LYS A 93 -13.08 15.04 -0.76
N GLN A 94 -11.83 15.03 -0.28
CA GLN A 94 -10.70 14.42 -0.98
C GLN A 94 -10.82 12.89 -1.03
N ILE A 95 -11.31 12.27 0.05
CA ILE A 95 -11.57 10.83 0.10
C ILE A 95 -12.63 10.43 -0.93
N GLU A 96 -13.77 11.13 -0.96
CA GLU A 96 -14.87 10.85 -1.90
C GLU A 96 -14.48 11.09 -3.36
N TYR A 97 -13.72 12.14 -3.64
CA TYR A 97 -13.22 12.41 -4.99
C TYR A 97 -12.30 11.29 -5.49
N ASN A 98 -11.34 10.85 -4.68
CA ASN A 98 -10.41 9.79 -5.07
C ASN A 98 -11.12 8.44 -5.23
N ARG A 99 -12.04 8.05 -4.31
CA ARG A 99 -12.86 6.84 -4.47
C ARG A 99 -13.65 6.82 -5.78
N LYS A 100 -14.28 7.95 -6.15
CA LYS A 100 -15.02 8.07 -7.42
C LYS A 100 -14.09 7.94 -8.63
N LYS A 101 -12.85 8.43 -8.53
CA LYS A 101 -11.85 8.32 -9.59
C LYS A 101 -11.33 6.89 -9.73
N ASP A 102 -11.05 6.22 -8.61
CA ASP A 102 -10.55 4.85 -8.57
C ASP A 102 -11.59 3.89 -9.16
N ASN A 103 -12.86 4.00 -8.74
CA ASN A 103 -13.95 3.19 -9.29
C ASN A 103 -14.11 3.39 -10.80
N LYS A 104 -14.10 4.65 -11.27
CA LYS A 104 -14.17 4.97 -12.71
C LYS A 104 -12.97 4.45 -13.51
N ASN A 105 -11.79 4.40 -12.89
CA ASN A 105 -10.59 3.88 -13.55
C ASN A 105 -10.62 2.35 -13.64
N LYS A 106 -11.10 1.66 -12.60
CA LYS A 106 -11.30 0.20 -12.61
C LYS A 106 -12.32 -0.20 -13.68
N GLU A 107 -13.42 0.53 -13.80
CA GLU A 107 -14.45 0.30 -14.83
C GLU A 107 -13.92 0.49 -16.26
N LYS A 108 -12.94 1.39 -16.48
CA LYS A 108 -12.37 1.69 -17.80
C LYS A 108 -11.17 0.83 -18.19
N SER A 109 -10.71 -0.06 -17.32
CA SER A 109 -9.42 -0.74 -17.43
C SER A 109 -9.39 -1.95 -18.38
N CYS A 110 -10.50 -2.32 -19.02
CA CYS A 110 -10.55 -3.50 -19.88
C CYS A 110 -9.61 -3.46 -21.12
N ASN A 111 -8.93 -2.35 -21.45
CA ASN A 111 -8.07 -2.31 -22.65
C ASN A 111 -6.89 -1.31 -22.68
N LYS A 112 -6.37 -0.85 -21.54
CA LYS A 112 -5.18 0.06 -21.54
C LYS A 112 -3.94 -0.64 -21.00
N LYS A 113 -2.82 -0.54 -21.73
CA LYS A 113 -1.47 -0.82 -21.21
C LYS A 113 -1.16 0.18 -20.10
N ILE A 114 -1.40 -0.19 -18.84
CA ILE A 114 -1.01 0.62 -17.68
C ILE A 114 0.50 0.49 -17.55
N ARG A 115 1.22 1.62 -17.66
CA ARG A 115 2.67 1.63 -17.40
C ARG A 115 2.88 1.38 -15.90
N PRO A 116 3.70 0.40 -15.50
CA PRO A 116 4.08 0.24 -14.10
C PRO A 116 4.78 1.52 -13.63
N PHE A 117 4.50 1.92 -12.40
CA PHE A 117 5.12 3.05 -11.74
C PHE A 117 6.60 2.75 -11.59
N SER A 118 7.49 3.62 -12.08
CA SER A 118 8.91 3.38 -11.92
C SER A 118 9.34 3.74 -10.49
N ALA A 119 10.44 3.13 -10.01
CA ALA A 119 11.03 3.52 -8.74
C ALA A 119 11.31 5.04 -8.67
N ARG A 120 11.68 5.67 -9.79
CA ARG A 120 11.90 7.14 -9.87
C ARG A 120 10.62 7.93 -9.60
N ASP A 121 9.46 7.40 -10.00
CA ASP A 121 8.18 8.06 -9.77
C ASP A 121 7.78 8.01 -8.29
N LEU A 122 8.19 6.97 -7.55
CA LEU A 122 7.98 6.85 -6.10
C LEU A 122 8.82 7.81 -5.28
N PHE A 123 10.06 8.07 -5.71
CA PHE A 123 10.97 8.98 -5.03
C PHE A 123 10.85 10.44 -5.51
N SER A 124 9.89 10.72 -6.40
CA SER A 124 9.57 12.07 -6.86
C SER A 124 8.96 12.92 -5.75
N LYS A 125 9.42 14.17 -5.61
CA LYS A 125 8.87 15.19 -4.68
C LYS A 125 7.37 15.45 -4.84
N LYS A 126 6.71 14.89 -5.87
CA LYS A 126 5.28 15.08 -6.11
C LYS A 126 4.37 14.34 -5.11
N TYR A 127 4.89 13.31 -4.45
CA TYR A 127 4.14 12.49 -3.50
C TYR A 127 4.62 12.63 -2.04
N PHE A 128 5.51 13.60 -1.78
CA PHE A 128 6.06 13.95 -0.45
C PHE A 128 5.72 15.39 -0.08
#